data_AF-A0AAV9LQ25-F1
#
_entry.id   AF-A0AAV9LQ25-F1
#
_cell.length_a   1.000
_cell.length_b   1.000
_cell.length_c   1.000
_cell.angle_alpha   90.00
_cell.angle_beta   90.00
_cell.angle_gamma   90.00
#
_symmetry.space_group_name_H-M   'P 1'
#
loop_
_entity.id
_entity.type
_entity.pdbx_description
1 polymer ?
#
loop_
_entity_poly.entity_id
_entity_poly.type
_entity_poly.pdbx_seq_one_letter_code
_entity_poly.pdbx_strand_id
1 'polypeptide(L)' 'MLCYLCVMDIEANEDGDDEEQEACAICLLEYKDEDNIGTLQCGHEFHAQCINKWLQRKKSCPFCRASVLPTNT' A
#
# COMPACT_ATOMS: atom_id res chain seq x y z
N MET A 1 16.76 -43.21 -23.87
CA MET A 1 17.94 -42.61 -23.22
C MET A 1 17.65 -41.13 -23.07
N LEU A 2 17.67 -40.66 -21.83
CA LEU A 2 16.91 -39.53 -21.31
C LEU A 2 17.23 -38.19 -21.99
N CYS A 3 16.20 -37.44 -22.41
CA CYS A 3 16.29 -36.00 -22.73
C CYS A 3 16.47 -35.22 -21.43
N TYR A 4 17.72 -35.14 -20.96
CA TYR A 4 18.12 -34.37 -19.77
C TYR A 4 18.22 -32.85 -20.04
N LEU A 5 17.55 -32.34 -21.07
CA LEU A 5 17.59 -30.93 -21.47
C LEU A 5 16.20 -30.26 -21.54
N CYS A 6 15.14 -30.91 -21.04
CA CYS A 6 13.83 -30.27 -20.84
C CYS A 6 13.38 -30.35 -19.36
N VAL A 7 14.31 -30.24 -18.42
CA VAL A 7 14.03 -30.23 -16.96
C VAL A 7 14.76 -29.10 -16.24
N MET A 8 14.64 -27.87 -16.76
CA MET A 8 14.82 -26.68 -15.94
C MET A 8 13.58 -25.81 -16.11
N ASP A 9 12.54 -26.19 -15.35
CA ASP A 9 11.54 -25.34 -14.67
C ASP A 9 10.84 -24.31 -15.58
N ILE A 10 9.69 -24.60 -16.21
CA ILE A 10 8.35 -24.61 -15.57
C ILE A 10 8.36 -24.00 -14.17
N GLU A 11 8.45 -22.68 -14.08
CA GLU A 11 7.68 -21.94 -13.08
C GLU A 11 6.81 -20.93 -13.83
N ALA A 12 5.62 -21.37 -14.19
CA ALA A 12 4.51 -20.46 -14.36
C ALA A 12 4.11 -20.01 -12.95
N ASN A 13 4.25 -18.71 -12.65
CA ASN A 13 3.17 -18.01 -12.00
C ASN A 13 3.04 -16.63 -12.66
N GLU A 14 1.92 -16.42 -13.34
CA GLU A 14 1.37 -15.11 -13.61
C GLU A 14 1.00 -14.49 -12.25
N ASP A 15 1.37 -13.25 -11.97
CA ASP A 15 0.57 -12.35 -11.14
C ASP A 15 1.08 -10.93 -11.42
N GLY A 16 0.44 -10.27 -12.38
CA GLY A 16 0.39 -8.83 -12.32
C GLY A 16 -0.58 -8.50 -11.20
N ASP A 17 -0.22 -7.59 -10.31
CA ASP A 17 -1.20 -7.02 -9.40
C ASP A 17 -0.74 -5.63 -9.02
N ASP A 18 -1.67 -4.69 -9.11
CA ASP A 18 -1.57 -3.33 -8.61
C ASP A 18 -0.81 -3.32 -7.27
N GLU A 19 0.12 -2.38 -7.08
CA GLU A 19 0.86 -2.22 -5.82
C GLU A 19 -0.13 -1.84 -4.69
N GLU A 20 -0.89 -2.83 -4.21
CA GLU A 20 -1.55 -2.82 -2.92
C GLU A 20 -0.46 -2.44 -1.94
N GLN A 21 -0.58 -1.26 -1.34
CA GLN A 21 0.46 -0.75 -0.47
C GLN A 21 0.53 -1.69 0.74
N GLU A 22 1.46 -2.66 0.75
CA GLU A 22 1.66 -3.57 1.88
C GLU A 22 2.37 -2.88 3.07
N ALA A 23 2.81 -1.63 2.88
CA ALA A 23 3.53 -0.85 3.86
C ALA A 23 3.05 0.61 3.94
N CYS A 24 3.12 1.16 5.16
CA CYS A 24 2.78 2.55 5.44
C CYS A 24 3.87 3.49 4.96
N ALA A 25 3.60 4.36 4.00
CA ALA A 25 4.61 5.30 3.49
C ALA A 25 5.02 6.45 4.43
N ILE A 26 4.39 6.57 5.59
CA ILE A 26 4.78 7.56 6.60
C ILE A 26 5.91 7.02 7.49
N CYS A 27 5.82 5.76 7.92
CA CYS A 27 6.83 5.13 8.79
C CYS A 27 7.71 4.10 8.07
N LEU A 28 7.37 3.75 6.83
CA LEU A 28 8.04 2.74 5.99
C LEU A 28 8.04 1.34 6.63
N LEU A 29 6.99 1.01 7.38
CA LEU A 29 6.81 -0.29 8.02
C LEU A 29 5.62 -1.01 7.38
N GLU A 30 5.77 -2.33 7.23
CA GLU A 30 4.72 -3.25 6.79
C GLU A 30 3.53 -3.22 7.75
N TYR A 31 2.34 -3.48 7.20
CA TYR A 31 1.13 -3.64 7.99
C TYR A 31 1.11 -4.99 8.70
N LYS A 32 0.65 -4.98 9.95
CA LYS A 32 0.43 -6.19 10.75
C LYS A 32 -1.05 -6.41 10.99
N ASP A 33 -1.44 -7.65 11.27
CA ASP A 33 -2.83 -8.03 11.54
C ASP A 33 -3.49 -7.19 12.66
N GLU A 34 -2.68 -6.75 13.64
CA GLU A 34 -3.12 -5.93 14.78
C GLU A 34 -3.07 -4.41 14.52
N ASP A 35 -2.54 -3.99 13.36
CA ASP A 35 -2.43 -2.58 13.03
C ASP A 35 -3.77 -1.98 12.64
N ASN A 36 -4.01 -0.76 13.12
CA ASN A 36 -5.17 0.01 12.71
C ASN A 36 -4.83 0.78 11.45
N ILE A 37 -5.53 0.50 10.34
CA ILE A 37 -5.32 1.16 9.06
C ILE A 37 -6.34 2.30 8.89
N GLY A 38 -5.85 3.46 8.46
CA GLY A 38 -6.66 4.62 8.13
C GLY A 38 -6.58 4.91 6.64
N THR A 39 -7.71 4.75 5.94
CA THR A 39 -7.86 5.06 4.53
C THR A 39 -8.38 6.49 4.35
N LEU A 40 -7.73 7.28 3.50
CA LEU A 40 -8.20 8.61 3.15
C LEU A 40 -9.26 8.56 2.05
N GLN A 41 -10.00 9.66 1.84
CA GLN A 41 -10.98 9.77 0.74
C GLN A 41 -10.35 9.59 -0.65
N CYS A 42 -9.04 9.83 -0.79
CA CYS A 42 -8.28 9.57 -2.00
C CYS A 42 -7.83 8.11 -2.17
N GLY A 43 -8.33 7.18 -1.35
CA GLY A 43 -8.06 5.74 -1.44
C GLY A 43 -6.74 5.25 -0.85
N HIS A 44 -5.83 6.15 -0.47
CA HIS A 44 -4.52 5.76 0.07
C HIS A 44 -4.60 5.37 1.55
N GLU A 45 -3.83 4.34 1.91
CA GLU A 45 -3.84 3.69 3.21
C GLU A 45 -2.54 3.97 3.98
N PHE A 46 -2.69 4.09 5.30
CA PHE A 46 -1.61 4.37 6.23
C PHE A 46 -1.97 3.80 7.60
N HIS A 47 -0.98 3.59 8.49
CA HIS A 47 -1.30 3.37 9.90
C HIS A 47 -2.12 4.56 10.43
N ALA A 48 -3.23 4.26 11.11
CA ALA A 48 -4.14 5.25 11.70
C ALA A 48 -3.39 6.26 12.57
N GLN A 49 -2.41 5.79 13.37
CA GLN A 49 -1.54 6.68 14.16
C GLN A 49 -0.67 7.58 13.29
N CYS A 50 -0.07 7.04 12.23
CA CYS A 50 0.81 7.78 11.35
C CYS A 50 0.04 8.87 10.60
N ILE A 51 -1.09 8.51 10.00
CA ILE A 51 -1.91 9.48 9.27
C ILE A 51 -2.53 10.51 10.21
N ASN A 52 -2.97 10.13 11.42
CA ASN A 52 -3.47 11.10 12.40
C ASN A 52 -2.41 12.15 12.74
N LYS A 53 -1.18 11.72 13.08
CA LYS A 53 -0.06 12.63 13.36
C LYS A 53 0.25 13.56 12.18
N TRP A 54 0.22 13.03 10.95
CA TRP A 54 0.40 13.82 9.74
C TRP A 54 -0.69 14.88 9.59
N LEU A 55 -1.96 14.48 9.76
CA LEU A 55 -3.13 15.37 9.65
C LEU A 55 -3.22 16.43 10.74
N GLN A 56 -2.51 16.29 11.87
CA GLN A 56 -2.36 17.39 12.83
C GLN A 56 -1.52 18.54 12.27
N ARG A 57 -0.62 18.27 11.31
CA ARG A 57 0.28 19.27 10.70
C ARG A 57 -0.18 19.71 9.31
N LYS A 58 -0.63 18.76 8.47
CA LYS A 58 -1.04 19.01 7.09
C LYS A 58 -2.32 18.25 6.78
N LYS A 59 -3.38 18.96 6.37
CA LYS A 59 -4.68 18.37 6.00
C LYS A 59 -4.70 17.83 4.56
N SER A 60 -3.68 17.07 4.18
CA SER A 60 -3.51 16.54 2.82
C SER A 60 -2.89 15.14 2.83
N CYS A 61 -3.17 14.32 1.82
CA CYS A 61 -2.55 13.02 1.63
C CYS A 61 -1.01 13.14 1.45
N PRO A 62 -0.20 12.33 2.15
CA PRO A 62 1.25 12.26 1.94
C PRO A 62 1.67 11.84 0.53
N PHE A 63 0.91 10.95 -0.12
CA PHE A 63 1.20 10.45 -1.47
C PHE A 63 0.73 11.42 -2.55
N CYS A 64 -0.58 11.59 -2.68
CA CYS A 64 -1.17 12.31 -3.81
C CYS A 64 -1.49 13.78 -3.53
N ARG A 65 -1.26 14.26 -2.30
CA ARG A 65 -1.54 15.65 -1.86
C ARG A 65 -3.01 16.07 -1.92
N ALA A 66 -3.94 15.14 -2.16
CA ALA A 66 -5.37 15.40 -2.09
C ALA A 66 -5.76 15.92 -0.70
N SER A 67 -6.61 16.94 -0.64
CA SER A 67 -7.10 17.49 0.63
C SER A 67 -8.01 16.50 1.33
N VAL A 68 -7.91 16.42 2.67
CA VAL A 68 -8.80 15.57 3.48
C VAL A 68 -10.03 16.31 4.00
N LEU A 69 -10.20 17.57 3.59
CA LEU A 69 -11.36 18.37 3.95
C LEU A 69 -12.54 17.97 3.05
N PRO A 70 -13.77 17.87 3.59
CA PRO A 70 -14.93 17.64 2.77
C PRO A 70 -15.08 18.83 1.81
N THR A 71 -14.97 18.57 0.51
CA THR A 71 -15.35 19.55 -0.52
C THR A 71 -16.87 19.65 -0.50
N ASN A 72 -17.40 20.55 0.33
CA ASN A 72 -18.82 20.89 0.36
C ASN A 72 -19.16 21.62 -0.94
N THR A 73 -19.65 20.88 -1.94
CA THR A 73 -20.37 21.45 -3.10
C THR A 73 -21.85 21.48 -2.78
#